data_AF-A0A6I1K788-F1
#
_entry.id   AF-A0A6I1K788-F1
#
_cell.length_a   1.000
_cell.length_b   1.000
_cell.length_c   1.000
_cell.angle_alpha   90.00
_cell.angle_beta   90.00
_cell.angle_gamma   90.00
#
_symmetry.space_group_name_H-M   'P 1'
#
loop_
_entity.id
_entity.type
_entity.pdbx_description
1 polymer ?
#
loop_
_entity_poly.entity_id
_entity_poly.type
_entity_poly.pdbx_seq_one_letter_code
_entity_poly.pdbx_strand_id
1 'polypeptide(L)'
;MHRSLTLLVLALTSATSLLAAEPPDLTVRLVAPLELADFTVVGAITPAGAQRLMKEKIKLGSPDADAYEFLMVPADPKSKDPKAAEQRIRVENVEQYLAAMKRGAYPMTTFDIAMDGWAVRPTAVLKFVSRSIESKRTRLPERLLPALPVEILGAEGPAAAKALKADTAKGKTLGDYQQAGKLKGSADLILWFPI
;
A
#
# COMPACT_ATOMS: atom_id res chain seq x y z
N MET A 1 78.69 -5.64 -7.38
CA MET A 1 78.49 -7.10 -7.25
C MET A 1 77.13 -7.33 -6.61
N HIS A 2 76.33 -8.22 -7.23
CA HIS A 2 75.06 -8.90 -6.80
C HIS A 2 73.88 -8.02 -6.33
N ARG A 3 72.75 -7.85 -7.06
CA ARG A 3 71.69 -8.73 -7.63
C ARG A 3 70.79 -9.45 -6.59
N SER A 4 69.48 -9.15 -6.70
CA SER A 4 68.23 -9.96 -6.47
C SER A 4 67.18 -9.04 -5.81
N LEU A 5 66.02 -8.64 -6.35
CA LEU A 5 64.98 -9.16 -7.27
C LEU A 5 64.13 -10.33 -6.73
N THR A 6 62.93 -10.03 -6.21
CA THR A 6 61.73 -10.91 -6.14
C THR A 6 60.47 -10.02 -5.94
N LEU A 7 59.68 -9.71 -6.98
CA LEU A 7 58.31 -10.22 -7.32
C LEU A 7 57.31 -10.29 -6.13
N LEU A 8 56.16 -9.59 -6.07
CA LEU A 8 54.93 -9.47 -6.91
C LEU A 8 53.73 -10.22 -6.24
N VAL A 9 52.52 -9.64 -6.37
CA VAL A 9 51.14 -10.21 -6.28
C VAL A 9 50.40 -9.98 -4.95
N LEU A 10 49.49 -9.00 -4.83
CA LEU A 10 48.07 -8.90 -5.28
C LEU A 10 47.06 -9.48 -4.26
N ALA A 11 46.21 -8.60 -3.70
CA ALA A 11 44.79 -8.83 -3.37
C ALA A 11 44.23 -7.50 -2.86
N LEU A 12 43.56 -6.69 -3.70
CA LEU A 12 42.09 -6.71 -3.79
C LEU A 12 41.42 -7.22 -2.52
N THR A 13 40.82 -6.32 -1.73
CA THR A 13 39.46 -6.44 -1.14
C THR A 13 39.25 -5.45 0.00
N SER A 14 38.90 -4.22 -0.34
CA SER A 14 38.07 -3.39 0.54
C SER A 14 37.03 -2.62 -0.26
N ALA A 15 36.46 -3.29 -1.25
CA ALA A 15 35.18 -2.94 -1.86
C ALA A 15 34.14 -3.97 -1.40
N THR A 16 33.87 -4.02 -0.10
CA THR A 16 32.83 -4.92 0.43
C THR A 16 32.21 -4.36 1.71
N SER A 17 31.74 -3.12 1.67
CA SER A 17 30.77 -2.60 2.66
C SER A 17 29.92 -1.46 2.08
N LEU A 18 29.59 -1.50 0.79
CA LEU A 18 28.27 -1.05 0.38
C LEU A 18 27.38 -2.29 0.39
N LEU A 19 27.15 -2.83 1.58
CA LEU A 19 25.98 -3.68 1.78
C LEU A 19 24.83 -2.81 1.30
N ALA A 20 24.16 -3.26 0.25
CA ALA A 20 22.91 -2.69 -0.21
C ALA A 20 22.03 -2.57 1.04
N ALA A 21 21.94 -1.37 1.61
CA ALA A 21 20.96 -1.11 2.65
C ALA A 21 19.65 -1.50 2.00
N GLU A 22 19.01 -2.56 2.52
CA GLU A 22 17.72 -2.97 2.02
C GLU A 22 16.87 -1.70 2.00
N PRO A 23 16.24 -1.41 0.85
CA PRO A 23 15.44 -0.22 0.74
C PRO A 23 14.43 -0.22 1.89
N PRO A 24 14.20 0.94 2.53
CA PRO A 24 13.38 0.99 3.74
C PRO A 24 12.03 0.36 3.44
N ASP A 25 11.64 -0.60 4.28
CA ASP A 25 10.35 -1.25 4.17
C ASP A 25 9.27 -0.18 4.35
N LEU A 26 8.37 -0.08 3.36
CA LEU A 26 7.29 0.91 3.43
C LEU A 26 6.20 0.34 4.33
N THR A 27 6.41 0.54 5.63
CA THR A 27 5.44 0.19 6.67
C THR A 27 4.12 0.94 6.45
N VAL A 28 3.01 0.20 6.51
CA VAL A 28 1.67 0.79 6.46
C VAL A 28 1.46 1.65 7.71
N ARG A 29 1.15 2.92 7.51
CA ARG A 29 0.94 3.89 8.59
C ARG A 29 -0.43 4.52 8.48
N LEU A 30 -1.06 4.71 9.63
CA LEU A 30 -2.26 5.51 9.75
C LEU A 30 -1.93 6.98 9.51
N VAL A 31 -2.61 7.59 8.54
CA VAL A 31 -2.52 9.04 8.26
C VAL A 31 -3.33 9.84 9.29
N ALA A 32 -4.38 9.24 9.85
CA ALA A 32 -5.20 9.81 10.92
C ALA A 32 -5.39 8.76 12.03
N PRO A 33 -5.52 9.18 13.29
CA PRO A 33 -5.80 8.26 14.40
C PRO A 33 -7.03 7.38 14.13
N LEU A 34 -6.92 6.11 14.50
CA LEU A 34 -8.04 5.18 14.50
C LEU A 34 -8.65 5.15 15.89
N GLU A 35 -9.84 5.73 16.04
CA GLU A 35 -10.54 5.78 17.31
C GLU A 35 -11.40 4.54 17.52
N LEU A 36 -11.17 3.84 18.63
CA LEU A 36 -12.00 2.78 19.16
C LEU A 36 -12.70 3.26 20.44
N ALA A 37 -13.66 2.50 20.95
CA ALA A 37 -14.50 2.95 22.06
C ALA A 37 -13.66 3.31 23.30
N ASP A 38 -12.69 2.46 23.63
CA ASP A 38 -11.93 2.59 24.88
C ASP A 38 -10.52 3.18 24.68
N PHE A 39 -10.03 3.24 23.44
CA PHE A 39 -8.67 3.71 23.16
C PHE A 39 -8.51 4.21 21.71
N THR A 40 -7.36 4.83 21.43
CA THR A 40 -7.01 5.34 20.11
C THR A 40 -5.71 4.72 19.63
N VAL A 41 -5.65 4.34 18.35
CA VAL A 41 -4.45 3.79 17.72
C VAL A 41 -3.84 4.82 16.77
N VAL A 42 -2.53 5.02 16.87
CA VAL A 42 -1.76 5.97 16.05
C VAL A 42 -0.52 5.30 15.46
N GLY A 43 -0.04 5.81 14.33
CA GLY A 43 1.23 5.39 13.74
C GLY A 43 1.14 4.10 12.90
N ALA A 44 2.17 3.26 13.02
CA ALA A 44 2.29 2.04 12.22
C ALA A 44 1.40 0.91 12.77
N ILE A 45 0.69 0.22 11.88
CA ILE A 45 -0.13 -0.95 12.24
C ILE A 45 0.25 -2.10 11.32
N THR A 46 0.54 -3.26 11.93
CA THR A 46 0.80 -4.51 11.18
C THR A 46 -0.51 -5.16 10.73
N PRO A 47 -0.51 -5.98 9.66
CA PRO A 47 -1.70 -6.72 9.24
C PRO A 47 -2.30 -7.59 10.36
N ALA A 48 -1.46 -8.25 11.16
CA ALA A 48 -1.90 -9.04 12.32
C ALA A 48 -2.50 -8.16 13.43
N GLY A 49 -1.92 -6.98 13.67
CA GLY A 49 -2.49 -5.98 14.58
C GLY A 49 -3.87 -5.54 14.12
N ALA A 50 -4.02 -5.20 12.83
CA ALA A 50 -5.30 -4.81 12.26
C ALA A 50 -6.36 -5.92 12.38
N GLN A 51 -6.00 -7.19 12.19
CA GLN A 51 -6.91 -8.32 12.40
C GLN A 51 -7.38 -8.43 13.86
N ARG A 52 -6.50 -8.22 14.84
CA ARG A 52 -6.89 -8.20 16.26
C ARG A 52 -7.87 -7.05 16.55
N LEU A 53 -7.57 -5.87 16.02
CA LEU A 53 -8.39 -4.66 16.20
C LEU A 53 -9.80 -4.79 15.60
N MET A 54 -10.06 -5.72 14.68
CA MET A 54 -11.42 -5.93 14.14
C MET A 54 -12.42 -6.43 15.20
N LYS A 55 -11.93 -6.99 16.31
CA LYS A 55 -12.73 -7.52 17.42
C LYS A 55 -12.97 -6.49 18.52
N GLU A 56 -12.23 -5.40 18.48
CA GLU A 56 -12.31 -4.32 19.46
C GLU A 56 -13.55 -3.48 19.20
N LYS A 57 -14.10 -2.91 20.28
CA LYS A 57 -15.33 -2.15 20.24
C LYS A 57 -15.14 -0.85 19.45
N ILE A 58 -15.98 -0.61 18.45
CA ILE A 58 -15.90 0.62 17.63
C ILE A 58 -16.42 1.82 18.40
N LYS A 59 -15.81 2.99 18.17
CA LYS A 59 -16.35 4.26 18.63
C LYS A 59 -17.48 4.69 17.70
N LEU A 60 -18.65 4.95 18.27
CA LEU A 60 -19.80 5.50 17.56
C LEU A 60 -20.02 6.97 17.92
N GLY A 61 -20.88 7.65 17.18
CA GLY A 61 -21.24 9.04 17.42
C GLY A 61 -22.01 9.30 18.72
N SER A 62 -22.48 8.23 19.38
CA SER A 62 -23.08 8.27 20.71
C SER A 62 -22.38 7.26 21.66
N PRO A 63 -22.18 7.59 22.94
CA PRO A 63 -21.68 6.65 23.96
C PRO A 63 -22.75 5.69 24.46
N ASP A 64 -24.02 5.88 24.10
CA ASP A 64 -25.14 5.11 24.62
C ASP A 64 -25.09 3.65 24.13
N ALA A 65 -25.53 2.72 24.97
CA ALA A 65 -25.45 1.29 24.66
C ALA A 65 -26.37 0.88 23.49
N ASP A 66 -27.45 1.61 23.26
CA ASP A 66 -28.39 1.44 22.14
C ASP A 66 -27.84 1.98 20.81
N ALA A 67 -26.81 2.83 20.84
CA ALA A 67 -26.13 3.30 19.62
C ALA A 67 -25.58 2.16 18.77
N TYR A 68 -25.30 1.01 19.38
CA TYR A 68 -24.81 -0.21 18.72
C TYR A 68 -25.92 -1.02 18.04
N GLU A 69 -27.20 -0.66 18.18
CA GLU A 69 -28.33 -1.32 17.52
C GLU A 69 -28.81 -0.50 16.31
N PHE A 70 -27.96 -0.39 15.29
CA PHE A 70 -28.19 0.54 14.17
C PHE A 70 -28.36 -0.14 12.81
N LEU A 71 -28.34 -1.47 12.74
CA LEU A 71 -28.58 -2.21 11.49
C LEU A 71 -29.82 -3.08 11.61
N MET A 72 -30.52 -3.26 10.48
CA MET A 72 -31.60 -4.21 10.36
C MET A 72 -31.26 -5.27 9.32
N VAL A 73 -31.60 -6.52 9.61
CA VAL A 73 -31.50 -7.62 8.65
C VAL A 73 -32.89 -7.83 8.01
N PRO A 74 -32.99 -7.88 6.66
CA PRO A 74 -34.23 -8.21 6.00
C PRO A 74 -34.79 -9.54 6.51
N ALA A 75 -36.12 -9.67 6.55
CA ALA A 75 -36.75 -10.96 6.75
C ALA A 75 -36.20 -11.99 5.75
N ASP A 76 -35.96 -13.23 6.19
CA ASP A 76 -35.53 -14.28 5.28
C ASP A 76 -36.63 -14.49 4.22
N PRO A 77 -36.35 -14.24 2.93
CA PRO A 77 -37.35 -14.38 1.87
C PRO A 77 -37.82 -15.82 1.67
N LYS A 78 -37.12 -16.82 2.26
CA LYS A 78 -37.54 -18.22 2.29
C LYS A 78 -38.33 -18.59 3.55
N SER A 79 -38.42 -17.67 4.51
CA SER A 79 -39.22 -17.89 5.72
C SER A 79 -40.70 -17.90 5.36
N LYS A 80 -41.37 -18.99 5.75
CA LYS A 80 -42.84 -19.10 5.69
C LYS A 80 -43.50 -18.53 6.94
N ASP A 81 -42.72 -18.00 7.88
CA ASP A 81 -43.25 -17.37 9.09
C ASP A 81 -43.76 -15.97 8.74
N PRO A 82 -45.08 -15.72 8.78
CA PRO A 82 -45.65 -14.39 8.55
C PRO A 82 -45.24 -13.36 9.62
N LYS A 83 -44.56 -13.79 10.70
CA LYS A 83 -43.94 -12.94 11.73
C LYS A 83 -42.42 -12.81 11.60
N ALA A 84 -41.81 -13.33 10.54
CA ALA A 84 -40.41 -13.03 10.23
C ALA A 84 -40.31 -11.55 9.86
N ALA A 85 -40.26 -10.70 10.86
CA ALA A 85 -40.07 -9.27 10.74
C ALA A 85 -38.57 -8.99 10.53
N GLU A 86 -38.29 -7.84 9.96
CA GLU A 86 -36.95 -7.26 9.96
C GLU A 86 -36.43 -7.19 11.41
N GLN A 87 -35.22 -7.69 11.63
CA GLN A 87 -34.65 -7.76 12.98
C GLN A 87 -33.56 -6.72 13.13
N ARG A 88 -33.67 -5.89 14.15
CA ARG A 88 -32.60 -5.01 14.59
C ARG A 88 -31.48 -5.85 15.18
N ILE A 89 -30.25 -5.55 14.78
CA ILE A 89 -29.06 -6.29 15.21
C ILE A 89 -28.11 -5.34 15.92
N ARG A 90 -27.56 -5.85 17.02
CA ARG A 90 -26.50 -5.18 17.76
C ARG A 90 -25.15 -5.49 17.13
N VAL A 91 -24.36 -4.46 16.87
CA VAL A 91 -23.04 -4.54 16.25
C VAL A 91 -22.08 -3.69 17.05
N GLU A 92 -21.13 -4.31 17.73
CA GLU A 92 -20.17 -3.64 18.61
C GLU A 92 -18.77 -3.52 17.99
N ASN A 93 -18.43 -4.36 17.02
CA ASN A 93 -17.10 -4.39 16.41
C ASN A 93 -17.15 -4.58 14.89
N VAL A 94 -15.99 -4.45 14.23
CA VAL A 94 -15.87 -4.51 12.77
C VAL A 94 -16.19 -5.89 12.23
N GLU A 95 -15.83 -6.98 12.92
CA GLU A 95 -16.19 -8.33 12.48
C GLU A 95 -17.72 -8.53 12.43
N GLN A 96 -18.41 -8.12 13.48
CA GLN A 96 -19.88 -8.17 13.57
C GLN A 96 -20.52 -7.29 12.49
N TYR A 97 -19.99 -6.08 12.28
CA TYR A 97 -20.45 -5.17 11.23
C TYR A 97 -20.32 -5.80 9.84
N LEU A 98 -19.13 -6.33 9.50
CA LEU A 98 -18.91 -6.98 8.21
C LEU A 98 -19.80 -8.22 8.01
N ALA A 99 -20.01 -9.00 9.07
CA ALA A 99 -20.90 -10.16 9.05
C ALA A 99 -22.36 -9.75 8.81
N ALA A 100 -22.82 -8.68 9.46
CA ALA A 100 -24.13 -8.08 9.26
C ALA A 100 -24.32 -7.60 7.82
N MET A 101 -23.40 -6.79 7.30
CA MET A 101 -23.47 -6.29 5.93
C MET A 101 -23.45 -7.43 4.90
N LYS A 102 -22.69 -8.50 5.13
CA LYS A 102 -22.69 -9.69 4.27
C LYS A 102 -24.04 -10.40 4.25
N ARG A 103 -24.82 -10.31 5.33
CA ARG A 103 -26.19 -10.84 5.42
C ARG A 103 -27.24 -9.91 4.79
N GLY A 104 -26.81 -8.80 4.18
CA GLY A 104 -27.72 -7.81 3.59
C GLY A 104 -28.31 -6.85 4.61
N ALA A 105 -27.67 -6.68 5.78
CA ALA A 105 -28.13 -5.70 6.73
C ALA A 105 -28.01 -4.27 6.18
N TYR A 106 -28.90 -3.39 6.61
CA TYR A 106 -28.93 -1.98 6.20
C TYR A 106 -29.38 -1.07 7.35
N PRO A 107 -28.93 0.19 7.38
CA PRO A 107 -29.49 1.20 8.25
C PRO A 107 -30.84 1.68 7.71
N MET A 108 -31.84 1.88 8.58
CA MET A 108 -33.19 2.29 8.17
C MET A 108 -33.50 3.75 8.51
N THR A 109 -33.18 4.17 9.73
CA THR A 109 -33.49 5.53 10.21
C THR A 109 -32.33 6.50 9.99
N THR A 110 -32.57 7.80 10.12
CA THR A 110 -31.50 8.82 10.07
C THR A 110 -30.44 8.58 11.14
N PHE A 111 -30.86 8.13 12.34
CA PHE A 111 -29.94 7.75 13.41
C PHE A 111 -29.08 6.56 12.99
N ASP A 112 -29.71 5.53 12.42
CA ASP A 112 -29.01 4.33 11.95
C ASP A 112 -27.97 4.65 10.87
N ILE A 113 -28.34 5.50 9.90
CA ILE A 113 -27.45 5.96 8.83
C ILE A 113 -26.27 6.73 9.40
N ALA A 114 -26.50 7.54 10.43
CA ALA A 114 -25.41 8.25 11.10
C ALA A 114 -24.44 7.25 11.76
N MET A 115 -24.95 6.31 12.55
CA MET A 115 -24.12 5.29 13.23
C MET A 115 -23.37 4.39 12.24
N ASP A 116 -24.02 4.02 11.13
CA ASP A 116 -23.40 3.31 10.02
C ASP A 116 -22.20 4.10 9.45
N GLY A 117 -22.37 5.40 9.22
CA GLY A 117 -21.29 6.29 8.80
C GLY A 117 -20.08 6.28 9.75
N TRP A 118 -20.32 6.22 11.07
CA TRP A 118 -19.27 6.07 12.08
C TRP A 118 -18.59 4.70 12.02
N ALA A 119 -19.33 3.62 11.77
CA ALA A 119 -18.81 2.26 11.69
C ALA A 119 -18.03 1.97 10.39
N VAL A 120 -18.38 2.63 9.28
CA VAL A 120 -17.74 2.43 7.97
C VAL A 120 -16.25 2.79 7.99
N ARG A 121 -15.88 3.88 8.65
CA ARG A 121 -14.50 4.39 8.64
C ARG A 121 -13.48 3.43 9.30
N PRO A 122 -13.64 3.01 10.57
CA PRO A 122 -12.73 2.04 11.17
C PRO A 122 -12.75 0.70 10.43
N THR A 123 -13.91 0.29 9.92
CA THR A 123 -14.05 -0.93 9.10
C THR A 123 -13.17 -0.88 7.84
N ALA A 124 -13.26 0.20 7.07
CA ALA A 124 -12.50 0.35 5.83
C ALA A 124 -10.98 0.33 6.09
N VAL A 125 -10.53 1.06 7.12
CA VAL A 125 -9.12 1.13 7.51
C VAL A 125 -8.60 -0.26 7.92
N LEU A 126 -9.27 -0.93 8.87
CA LEU A 126 -8.81 -2.22 9.38
C LEU A 126 -8.86 -3.32 8.31
N LYS A 127 -9.88 -3.30 7.44
CA LYS A 127 -9.97 -4.24 6.31
C LYS A 127 -8.87 -4.02 5.29
N PHE A 128 -8.51 -2.77 5.02
CA PHE A 128 -7.40 -2.45 4.12
C PHE A 128 -6.08 -2.93 4.71
N VAL A 129 -5.74 -2.52 5.95
CA VAL A 129 -4.46 -2.84 6.59
C VAL A 129 -4.29 -4.36 6.79
N SER A 130 -5.35 -5.07 7.18
CA SER A 130 -5.29 -6.53 7.38
C SER A 130 -5.00 -7.34 6.12
N ARG A 131 -5.21 -6.75 4.94
CA ARG A 131 -4.95 -7.35 3.62
C ARG A 131 -3.77 -6.71 2.89
N SER A 132 -3.21 -5.65 3.47
CA SER A 132 -2.07 -4.96 2.89
C SER A 132 -0.82 -5.81 3.03
N ILE A 133 -0.03 -5.85 1.96
CA ILE A 133 1.29 -6.47 1.96
C ILE A 133 2.30 -5.34 1.98
N GLU A 134 3.30 -5.43 2.85
CA GLU A 134 4.40 -4.47 2.86
C GLU A 134 5.09 -4.49 1.49
N SER A 135 5.12 -3.33 0.84
CA SER A 135 5.76 -3.21 -0.45
C SER A 135 7.25 -3.02 -0.23
N LYS A 136 8.04 -3.98 -0.72
CA LYS A 136 9.49 -3.81 -0.81
C LYS A 136 9.76 -2.77 -1.89
N ARG A 137 10.34 -1.63 -1.49
CA ARG A 137 10.73 -0.58 -2.42
C ARG A 137 11.97 -1.02 -3.20
N THR A 138 11.86 -1.89 -4.19
CA THR A 138 13.03 -2.46 -4.87
C THR A 138 13.90 -1.36 -5.47
N ARG A 139 15.10 -1.13 -4.91
CA ARG A 139 16.14 -0.36 -5.59
C ARG A 139 16.60 -1.21 -6.77
N LEU A 140 16.38 -0.73 -7.98
CA LEU A 140 16.93 -1.39 -9.16
C LEU A 140 18.47 -1.31 -9.03
N PRO A 141 19.20 -2.45 -9.00
CA PRO A 141 20.65 -2.41 -8.92
C PRO A 141 21.21 -1.55 -10.05
N GLU A 142 22.17 -0.66 -9.77
CA GLU A 142 22.71 0.27 -10.78
C GLU A 142 23.23 -0.45 -12.02
N ARG A 143 23.77 -1.67 -11.85
CA ARG A 143 24.21 -2.55 -12.95
C ARG A 143 23.10 -2.92 -13.95
N LEU A 144 21.83 -2.86 -13.54
CA LEU A 144 20.68 -3.16 -14.40
C LEU A 144 20.13 -1.92 -15.09
N LEU A 145 20.47 -0.71 -14.65
CA LEU A 145 20.00 0.54 -15.27
C LEU A 145 20.39 0.64 -16.74
N PRO A 146 21.64 0.32 -17.17
CA PRO A 146 22.00 0.39 -18.59
C PRO A 146 21.20 -0.55 -19.48
N ALA A 147 20.65 -1.64 -18.94
CA ALA A 147 19.88 -2.65 -19.69
C ALA A 147 18.39 -2.30 -19.83
N LEU A 148 17.91 -1.26 -19.15
CA LEU A 148 16.51 -0.85 -19.27
C LEU A 148 16.23 -0.24 -20.66
N PRO A 149 15.05 -0.48 -21.24
CA PRO A 149 14.68 0.09 -22.53
C PRO A 149 14.49 1.62 -22.43
N VAL A 150 14.80 2.36 -23.49
CA VAL A 150 14.67 3.83 -23.50
C VAL A 150 13.23 4.33 -23.37
N GLU A 151 12.23 3.48 -23.61
CA GLU A 151 10.81 3.83 -23.50
C GLU A 151 10.34 4.23 -22.10
N ILE A 152 11.13 3.91 -21.06
CA ILE A 152 10.86 4.35 -19.69
C ILE A 152 11.10 5.85 -19.50
N LEU A 153 11.84 6.48 -20.41
CA LEU A 153 12.07 7.92 -20.40
C LEU A 153 10.78 8.63 -20.86
N GLY A 154 10.39 9.70 -20.17
CA GLY A 154 9.35 10.60 -20.68
C GLY A 154 9.76 11.25 -22.02
N ALA A 155 8.89 12.03 -22.65
CA ALA A 155 9.30 12.83 -23.80
C ALA A 155 8.72 14.24 -23.67
N GLU A 156 9.60 15.23 -23.63
CA GLU A 156 9.19 16.63 -23.58
C GLU A 156 8.94 17.15 -25.01
N GLY A 157 7.67 17.05 -25.42
CA GLY A 157 7.19 17.58 -26.68
C GLY A 157 7.23 16.62 -27.87
N PRO A 158 6.63 17.01 -29.00
CA PRO A 158 6.30 16.10 -30.11
C PRO A 158 7.53 15.60 -30.87
N ALA A 159 8.59 16.42 -30.98
CA ALA A 159 9.83 16.02 -31.63
C ALA A 159 10.59 14.98 -30.81
N ALA A 160 10.68 15.18 -29.48
CA ALA A 160 11.29 14.23 -28.55
C ALA A 160 10.51 12.91 -28.52
N ALA A 161 9.17 12.96 -28.52
CA ALA A 161 8.32 11.77 -28.53
C ALA A 161 8.52 10.93 -29.81
N LYS A 162 8.64 11.59 -30.98
CA LYS A 162 8.91 10.90 -32.25
C LYS A 162 10.29 10.25 -32.28
N ALA A 163 11.31 10.95 -31.78
CA ALA A 163 12.67 10.42 -31.68
C ALA A 163 12.75 9.24 -30.72
N LEU A 164 12.10 9.36 -29.55
CA LEU A 164 12.03 8.31 -28.55
C LEU A 164 11.34 7.07 -29.12
N LYS A 165 10.18 7.22 -29.76
CA LYS A 165 9.46 6.10 -30.40
C LYS A 165 10.31 5.39 -31.47
N ALA A 166 11.09 6.14 -32.24
CA ALA A 166 12.01 5.57 -33.24
C ALA A 166 13.18 4.83 -32.58
N ASP A 167 13.70 5.32 -31.46
CA ASP A 167 14.78 4.68 -30.70
C ASP A 167 14.27 3.46 -29.91
N THR A 168 13.04 3.48 -29.40
CA THR A 168 12.32 2.31 -28.85
C THR A 168 12.13 1.22 -29.91
N ALA A 169 11.69 1.58 -31.11
CA ALA A 169 11.52 0.62 -32.21
C ALA A 169 12.83 -0.05 -32.65
N LYS A 170 13.99 0.57 -32.34
CA LYS A 170 15.33 0.01 -32.56
C LYS A 170 15.85 -0.80 -31.39
N GLY A 171 15.04 -0.98 -30.33
CA GLY A 171 15.42 -1.73 -29.13
C GLY A 171 16.51 -1.06 -28.30
N LYS A 172 16.65 0.27 -28.38
CA LYS A 172 17.69 0.98 -27.63
C LYS A 172 17.46 0.91 -26.13
N THR A 173 18.57 0.91 -25.41
CA THR A 173 18.65 0.87 -23.96
C THR A 173 19.16 2.17 -23.37
N LEU A 174 19.00 2.38 -22.07
CA LEU A 174 19.59 3.52 -21.38
C LEU A 174 21.12 3.53 -21.49
N GLY A 175 21.76 2.36 -21.56
CA GLY A 175 23.19 2.22 -21.81
C GLY A 175 23.61 2.81 -23.15
N ASP A 176 22.83 2.60 -24.21
CA ASP A 176 23.08 3.19 -25.52
C ASP A 176 22.98 4.72 -25.48
N TYR A 177 22.06 5.25 -24.69
CA TYR A 177 21.91 6.69 -24.49
C TYR A 177 23.05 7.30 -23.65
N GLN A 178 23.54 6.57 -22.65
CA GLN A 178 24.72 6.98 -21.86
C GLN A 178 25.97 7.02 -22.74
N GLN A 179 26.22 5.98 -23.55
CA GLN A 179 27.34 5.95 -24.49
C GLN A 179 27.27 7.07 -25.53
N ALA A 180 26.05 7.42 -25.98
CA ALA A 180 25.82 8.53 -26.89
C ALA A 180 25.86 9.92 -26.22
N GLY A 181 26.13 10.01 -24.90
CA GLY A 181 26.16 11.25 -24.14
C GLY A 181 24.80 11.94 -23.98
N LYS A 182 23.70 11.23 -24.32
CA LYS A 182 22.32 11.70 -24.18
C LYS A 182 21.82 11.65 -22.73
N LEU A 183 22.49 10.87 -21.88
CA LEU A 183 22.28 10.80 -20.43
C LEU A 183 23.64 10.95 -19.75
N LYS A 184 23.77 11.86 -18.77
CA LYS A 184 25.06 12.11 -18.08
C LYS A 184 25.23 11.31 -16.79
N GLY A 185 24.24 10.53 -16.38
CA GLY A 185 24.31 9.63 -15.23
C GLY A 185 22.94 9.21 -14.69
N SER A 186 22.92 8.48 -13.59
CA SER A 186 21.68 8.05 -12.90
C SER A 186 20.87 9.21 -12.30
N ALA A 187 21.46 10.39 -12.13
CA ALA A 187 20.78 11.59 -11.64
C ALA A 187 19.81 12.22 -12.67
N ASP A 188 20.06 12.07 -13.98
CA ASP A 188 19.18 12.60 -15.04
C ASP A 188 17.87 11.80 -15.18
N LEU A 189 17.82 10.56 -14.67
CA LEU A 189 16.61 9.74 -14.69
C LEU A 189 15.49 10.35 -13.83
N ILE A 190 15.83 11.06 -12.75
CA ILE A 190 14.85 11.69 -11.85
C ILE A 190 14.13 12.88 -12.51
N LEU A 191 14.76 13.53 -13.51
CA LEU A 191 14.19 14.68 -14.21
C LEU A 191 13.26 14.30 -15.38
N TRP A 192 13.24 13.02 -15.79
CA TRP A 192 12.47 12.54 -16.95
C TRP A 192 11.27 11.66 -16.58
N PHE A 193 11.02 11.42 -15.29
CA PHE A 193 9.76 10.86 -14.80
C PHE A 193 8.80 12.02 -14.49
N PRO A 194 7.70 12.20 -15.25
CA PRO A 194 6.62 13.05 -14.77
C PRO A 194 6.01 12.36 -13.54
N ILE A 195 6.01 13.07 -12.41
CA ILE A 195 5.15 12.76 -11.26
C ILE A 195 3.72 13.18 -11.63
#